data_AF-A0A1R4FX55-F1
#
_entry.id   AF-A0A1R4FX55-F1
#
_cell.length_a   1.000
_cell.length_b   1.000
_cell.length_c   1.000
_cell.angle_alpha   90.00
_cell.angle_beta   90.00
_cell.angle_gamma   90.00
#
_symmetry.space_group_name_H-M   'P 1'
#
loop_
_entity.id
_entity.type
_entity.pdbx_description
1 polymer ?
#
loop_
_entity_poly.entity_id
_entity_poly.type
_entity_poly.pdbx_seq_one_letter_code
_entity_poly.pdbx_strand_id
1 'polypeptide(L)'
;MTEDEVAQARAAGLDGGAGAGTGAGGDQGRPAPGRSATEDAELSRRRRRVTAVVAAICLVAVVVVTVVSVLLIGPRRPHTYGDWMPLDRLWAQCDEGDAAACDELFVESPGRTDYEQFGSTCGNRFPGASLACVQLMTPPPVDELGK
;
A
#
# COMPACT_ATOMS: atom_id res chain seq x y z
N MET A 1 -15.51 25.16 22.80
CA MET A 1 -16.42 24.10 22.31
C MET A 1 -15.73 23.50 21.11
N THR A 2 -15.11 22.34 21.31
CA THR A 2 -14.10 21.73 20.44
C THR A 2 -14.75 20.86 19.37
N GLU A 3 -14.18 20.82 18.17
CA GLU A 3 -14.75 20.06 17.03
C GLU A 3 -14.88 18.55 17.27
N ASP A 4 -14.22 18.02 18.31
CA ASP A 4 -14.34 16.62 18.76
C ASP A 4 -15.74 16.23 19.31
N GLU A 5 -16.55 17.17 19.79
CA GLU A 5 -17.89 16.83 20.33
C GLU A 5 -18.99 16.73 19.25
N VAL A 6 -18.76 17.27 18.05
CA VAL A 6 -19.72 17.21 16.92
C VAL A 6 -19.71 15.83 16.24
N ALA A 7 -18.60 15.08 16.32
CA ALA A 7 -18.49 13.76 15.73
C ALA A 7 -19.16 12.65 16.57
N GLN A 8 -19.22 12.79 17.91
CA GLN A 8 -19.79 11.78 18.81
C GLN A 8 -21.33 11.82 18.90
N ALA A 9 -21.99 12.89 18.46
CA ALA A 9 -23.46 13.02 18.53
C ALA A 9 -24.24 12.26 17.44
N ARG A 10 -23.60 11.75 16.38
CA ARG A 10 -24.29 11.02 15.29
C ARG A 10 -24.49 9.51 15.54
N ALA A 11 -23.98 8.98 16.66
CA ALA A 11 -24.09 7.55 16.99
C ALA A 11 -25.32 7.18 17.84
N ALA A 12 -26.16 8.15 18.22
CA ALA A 12 -27.29 7.92 19.12
C ALA A 12 -28.63 8.37 18.51
N GLY A 13 -29.20 7.49 17.67
CA GLY A 13 -30.64 7.40 17.46
C GLY A 13 -31.25 8.32 16.41
N LEU A 14 -32.09 7.71 15.56
CA LEU A 14 -33.46 8.09 15.21
C LEU A 14 -33.75 7.73 13.74
N ASP A 15 -34.13 6.48 13.49
CA ASP A 15 -34.99 6.17 12.34
C ASP A 15 -36.39 5.87 12.87
N GLY A 16 -37.18 6.94 12.87
CA GLY A 16 -38.63 6.86 12.95
C GLY A 16 -39.19 6.37 11.61
N GLY A 17 -40.15 5.47 11.70
CA GLY A 17 -40.95 5.01 10.57
C GLY A 17 -42.27 4.45 11.08
N ALA A 18 -43.16 5.35 11.50
CA ALA A 18 -44.54 5.03 11.85
C ALA A 18 -45.32 4.60 10.59
N GLY A 19 -46.03 3.49 10.70
CA GLY A 19 -47.05 3.05 9.76
C GLY A 19 -48.18 2.38 10.52
N ALA A 20 -49.13 3.19 11.00
CA ALA A 20 -50.38 2.71 11.56
C ALA A 20 -51.31 2.26 10.43
N GLY A 21 -51.64 0.97 10.40
CA GLY A 21 -52.68 0.41 9.54
C GLY A 21 -53.64 -0.41 10.38
N THR A 22 -54.70 0.24 10.88
CA THR A 22 -55.89 -0.42 11.42
C THR A 22 -56.69 -1.01 10.27
N GLY A 23 -56.66 -2.33 10.12
CA GLY A 23 -57.46 -3.08 9.17
C GLY A 23 -57.98 -4.35 9.82
N ALA A 24 -59.19 -4.27 10.40
CA ALA A 24 -59.98 -5.44 10.74
C ALA A 24 -60.51 -6.04 9.43
N GLY A 25 -60.07 -7.27 9.12
CA GLY A 25 -60.54 -8.03 7.96
C GLY A 25 -60.17 -9.48 8.16
N GLY A 26 -61.12 -10.27 8.68
CA GLY A 26 -60.97 -11.70 8.81
C GLY A 26 -60.85 -12.34 7.43
N ASP A 27 -59.70 -12.92 7.15
CA ASP A 27 -59.59 -14.03 6.22
C ASP A 27 -59.12 -15.24 7.01
N GLN A 28 -60.03 -16.19 7.18
CA GLN A 28 -59.71 -17.55 7.59
C GLN A 28 -59.06 -18.25 6.39
N GLY A 29 -57.89 -17.76 6.01
CA GLY A 29 -57.05 -18.36 4.98
C GLY A 29 -56.49 -19.67 5.54
N ARG A 30 -56.98 -20.78 4.97
CA ARG A 30 -56.42 -22.14 5.01
C ARG A 30 -55.07 -22.26 5.74
N PRO A 31 -54.90 -23.17 6.72
CA PRO A 31 -53.57 -23.48 7.21
C PRO A 31 -52.71 -23.91 6.01
N ALA A 32 -51.66 -23.15 5.73
CA ALA A 32 -50.65 -23.57 4.76
C ALA A 32 -50.15 -24.96 5.20
N PRO A 33 -49.97 -25.92 4.28
CA PRO A 33 -49.36 -27.19 4.66
C PRO A 33 -48.01 -26.86 5.31
N GLY A 34 -47.86 -27.29 6.57
CA GLY A 34 -46.63 -27.08 7.31
C GLY A 34 -45.48 -27.63 6.49
N ARG A 35 -44.50 -26.76 6.19
CA ARG A 35 -43.25 -27.18 5.56
C ARG A 35 -42.69 -28.29 6.44
N SER A 36 -42.52 -29.46 5.85
CA SER A 36 -42.04 -30.63 6.58
C SER A 36 -40.63 -30.34 7.10
N ALA A 37 -40.29 -30.81 8.30
CA ALA A 37 -38.97 -30.63 8.89
C ALA A 37 -37.82 -31.11 7.98
N THR A 38 -38.13 -31.99 7.03
CA THR A 38 -37.25 -32.47 5.96
C THR A 38 -37.01 -31.45 4.85
N GLU A 39 -38.00 -30.63 4.47
CA GLU A 39 -37.87 -29.58 3.45
C GLU A 39 -36.98 -28.41 3.93
N ASP A 40 -37.07 -28.04 5.21
CA ASP A 40 -36.21 -27.01 5.81
C ASP A 40 -34.75 -27.47 5.92
N ALA A 41 -34.52 -28.78 6.17
CA ALA A 41 -33.19 -29.36 6.21
C ALA A 41 -32.50 -29.37 4.84
N GLU A 42 -33.24 -29.59 3.75
CA GLU A 42 -32.72 -29.63 2.38
C GLU A 42 -32.42 -28.23 1.82
N LEU A 43 -33.30 -27.25 2.08
CA LEU A 43 -33.09 -25.84 1.72
C LEU A 43 -31.85 -25.25 2.43
N SER A 44 -31.62 -25.64 3.70
CA SER A 44 -30.44 -25.21 4.48
C SER A 44 -29.12 -25.71 3.88
N ARG A 45 -29.09 -26.92 3.31
CA ARG A 45 -27.91 -27.57 2.75
C ARG A 45 -27.53 -26.96 1.39
N ARG A 46 -28.52 -26.60 0.57
CA ARG A 46 -28.33 -25.88 -0.71
C ARG A 46 -27.88 -24.44 -0.49
N ARG A 47 -28.45 -23.74 0.50
CA ARG A 47 -28.06 -22.36 0.85
C ARG A 47 -26.64 -22.29 1.40
N ARG A 48 -26.21 -23.23 2.24
CA ARG A 48 -24.82 -23.34 2.75
C ARG A 48 -23.79 -23.59 1.66
N ARG A 49 -24.11 -24.42 0.65
CA ARG A 49 -23.21 -24.67 -0.50
C ARG A 49 -23.06 -23.42 -1.37
N VAL A 50 -24.17 -22.74 -1.67
CA VAL A 50 -24.13 -21.49 -2.46
C VAL A 50 -23.36 -20.40 -1.74
N THR A 51 -23.56 -20.20 -0.43
CA THR A 51 -22.80 -19.20 0.33
C THR A 51 -21.31 -19.54 0.40
N ALA A 52 -20.95 -20.83 0.53
CA ALA A 52 -19.55 -21.25 0.55
C ALA A 52 -18.87 -21.02 -0.82
N VAL A 53 -19.56 -21.34 -1.92
CA VAL A 53 -19.04 -21.12 -3.28
C VAL A 53 -18.88 -19.62 -3.56
N VAL A 54 -19.88 -18.80 -3.25
CA VAL A 54 -19.81 -17.35 -3.44
C VAL A 54 -18.69 -16.74 -2.59
N ALA A 55 -18.57 -17.14 -1.32
CA ALA A 55 -17.48 -16.67 -0.47
C ALA A 55 -16.10 -17.06 -1.02
N ALA A 56 -15.95 -18.30 -1.53
CA ALA A 56 -14.71 -18.74 -2.15
C ALA A 56 -14.38 -17.95 -3.43
N ILE A 57 -15.37 -17.69 -4.29
CA ILE A 57 -15.19 -16.89 -5.51
C ILE A 57 -14.80 -15.45 -5.15
N CYS A 58 -15.48 -14.82 -4.18
CA CYS A 58 -15.12 -13.48 -3.72
C CYS A 58 -13.72 -13.43 -3.13
N LEU A 59 -13.33 -14.42 -2.31
CA LEU A 59 -11.99 -14.49 -1.74
C LEU A 59 -10.94 -14.63 -2.83
N VAL A 60 -11.15 -15.54 -3.79
CA VAL A 60 -10.24 -15.73 -4.94
C VAL A 60 -10.16 -14.45 -5.78
N ALA A 61 -11.29 -13.79 -6.06
CA ALA A 61 -11.30 -12.53 -6.81
C ALA A 61 -10.53 -11.43 -6.08
N VAL A 62 -10.72 -11.27 -4.76
CA VAL A 62 -9.97 -10.31 -3.95
C VAL A 62 -8.47 -10.61 -3.98
N VAL A 63 -8.08 -11.88 -3.82
CA VAL A 63 -6.65 -12.29 -3.89
C VAL A 63 -6.07 -12.03 -5.28
N VAL A 64 -6.79 -12.36 -6.34
CA VAL A 64 -6.34 -12.11 -7.71
C VAL A 64 -6.19 -10.61 -7.96
N VAL A 65 -7.16 -9.79 -7.56
CA VAL A 65 -7.10 -8.33 -7.72
C VAL A 65 -5.94 -7.73 -6.93
N THR A 66 -5.70 -8.17 -5.69
CA THR A 66 -4.57 -7.65 -4.89
C THR A 66 -3.24 -8.05 -5.50
N VAL A 67 -3.08 -9.31 -5.91
CA VAL A 67 -1.86 -9.81 -6.57
C VAL A 67 -1.62 -9.07 -7.89
N VAL A 68 -2.62 -8.97 -8.75
CA VAL A 68 -2.52 -8.26 -10.04
C VAL A 68 -2.21 -6.78 -9.83
N SER A 69 -2.83 -6.12 -8.86
CA SER A 69 -2.54 -4.71 -8.54
C SER A 69 -1.10 -4.50 -8.10
N VAL A 70 -0.57 -5.38 -7.25
CA VAL A 70 0.83 -5.31 -6.80
C VAL A 70 1.80 -5.58 -7.96
N LEU A 71 1.49 -6.57 -8.82
CA LEU A 71 2.35 -6.93 -9.95
C LEU A 71 2.33 -5.90 -11.08
N LEU A 72 1.19 -5.26 -11.35
CA LEU A 72 1.06 -4.29 -12.43
C LEU A 72 1.40 -2.84 -12.01
N ILE A 73 1.16 -2.47 -10.75
CA ILE A 73 1.17 -1.08 -10.27
C ILE A 73 2.14 -0.90 -9.08
N GLY A 74 2.96 -1.90 -8.76
CA GLY A 74 4.01 -1.74 -7.74
C GLY A 74 4.95 -0.57 -8.08
N PRO A 75 5.52 0.13 -7.07
CA PRO A 75 6.42 1.24 -7.32
C PRO A 75 7.68 0.73 -8.01
N ARG A 76 7.85 1.08 -9.29
CA ARG A 76 9.10 0.87 -10.03
C ARG A 76 10.12 1.83 -9.44
N ARG A 77 10.88 1.36 -8.46
CA ARG A 77 12.02 2.11 -7.95
C ARG A 77 13.09 2.12 -9.05
N PRO A 78 13.72 3.26 -9.33
CA PRO A 78 14.87 3.28 -10.22
C PRO A 78 15.95 2.39 -9.62
N HIS A 79 16.41 1.40 -10.37
CA HIS A 79 17.36 0.41 -9.87
C HIS A 79 18.75 0.61 -10.46
N THR A 80 18.83 1.03 -11.72
CA THR A 80 20.06 1.07 -12.51
C THR A 80 20.12 2.31 -13.39
N TYR A 81 21.32 2.68 -13.82
CA TYR A 81 21.52 3.79 -14.75
C TYR A 81 20.63 3.67 -16.00
N GLY A 82 19.94 4.75 -16.35
CA GLY A 82 18.96 4.83 -17.44
C GLY A 82 17.51 4.65 -17.00
N ASP A 83 17.25 4.22 -15.76
CA ASP A 83 15.88 4.07 -15.25
C ASP A 83 15.23 5.42 -14.90
N TRP A 84 16.04 6.43 -14.52
CA TRP A 84 15.55 7.73 -14.07
C TRP A 84 16.55 8.89 -14.30
N MET A 85 16.26 9.71 -15.31
CA MET A 85 16.97 10.91 -15.74
C MET A 85 17.60 11.83 -14.65
N PRO A 86 16.91 12.34 -13.60
CA PRO A 86 17.61 12.93 -12.46
C PRO A 86 18.71 12.15 -11.78
N LEU A 87 18.48 10.88 -11.43
CA LEU A 87 19.57 10.08 -10.87
C LEU A 87 20.65 9.80 -11.92
N ASP A 88 20.30 9.71 -13.21
CA ASP A 88 21.27 9.57 -14.30
C ASP A 88 22.16 10.81 -14.46
N ARG A 89 21.60 12.01 -14.26
CA ARG A 89 22.36 13.24 -14.28
C ARG A 89 23.37 13.28 -13.14
N LEU A 90 22.93 12.93 -11.93
CA LEU A 90 23.81 12.86 -10.76
C LEU A 90 24.89 11.77 -10.95
N TRP A 91 24.53 10.61 -11.51
CA TRP A 91 25.49 9.57 -11.88
C TRP A 91 26.55 10.10 -12.83
N ALA A 92 26.16 10.75 -13.93
CA ALA A 92 27.10 11.29 -14.91
C ALA A 92 28.07 12.31 -14.29
N GLN A 93 27.56 13.22 -13.45
CA GLN A 93 28.41 14.20 -12.75
C GLN A 93 29.37 13.52 -11.75
N CYS A 94 28.88 12.51 -11.01
CA CYS A 94 29.70 11.72 -10.12
C CYS A 94 30.80 10.95 -10.88
N ASP A 95 30.47 10.40 -12.05
CA ASP A 95 31.42 9.71 -12.95
C ASP A 95 32.48 10.69 -13.49
N GLU A 96 32.10 11.93 -13.77
CA GLU A 96 33.01 13.02 -14.14
C GLU A 96 33.88 13.52 -12.96
N GLY A 97 33.57 13.14 -11.73
CA GLY A 97 34.36 13.44 -10.54
C GLY A 97 33.81 14.56 -9.67
N ASP A 98 32.55 14.94 -9.85
CA ASP A 98 31.86 15.81 -8.90
C ASP A 98 31.52 15.03 -7.62
N ALA A 99 32.27 15.30 -6.56
CA ALA A 99 32.12 14.63 -5.28
C ALA A 99 30.77 14.93 -4.61
N ALA A 100 30.24 16.14 -4.79
CA ALA A 100 28.95 16.53 -4.22
C ALA A 100 27.81 15.82 -4.95
N ALA A 101 27.92 15.67 -6.28
CA ALA A 101 26.96 14.89 -7.05
C ALA A 101 26.97 13.40 -6.64
N CYS A 102 28.13 12.82 -6.31
CA CYS A 102 28.19 11.46 -5.76
C CYS A 102 27.45 11.34 -4.42
N ASP A 103 27.63 12.31 -3.52
CA ASP A 103 26.94 12.33 -2.22
C ASP A 103 25.43 12.53 -2.38
N GLU A 104 25.01 13.44 -3.25
CA GLU A 104 23.60 13.67 -3.56
C GLU A 104 22.97 12.43 -4.20
N LEU A 105 23.67 11.77 -5.13
CA LEU A 105 23.20 10.52 -5.74
C LEU A 105 22.95 9.44 -4.68
N PHE A 106 23.87 9.27 -3.73
CA PHE A 106 23.69 8.30 -2.64
C PHE A 106 22.46 8.63 -1.79
N VAL A 107 22.27 9.90 -1.42
CA VAL A 107 21.15 10.35 -0.58
C VAL A 107 19.79 10.24 -1.28
N GLU A 108 19.72 10.60 -2.57
CA GLU A 108 18.47 10.59 -3.33
C GLU A 108 18.09 9.19 -3.84
N SER A 109 19.08 8.33 -4.04
CA SER A 109 18.84 6.98 -4.56
C SER A 109 18.02 6.13 -3.59
N PRO A 110 17.13 5.25 -4.11
CA PRO A 110 16.55 4.22 -3.27
C PRO A 110 17.62 3.24 -2.78
N GLY A 111 17.48 2.77 -1.55
CA GLY A 111 18.39 1.76 -1.01
C GLY A 111 18.34 0.43 -1.78
N ARG A 112 19.49 -0.25 -1.82
CA ARG A 112 19.80 -1.48 -2.57
C ARG A 112 19.63 -1.33 -4.08
N THR A 113 20.14 -0.22 -4.62
CA THR A 113 20.17 0.06 -6.06
C THR A 113 21.59 0.29 -6.53
N ASP A 114 21.82 0.20 -7.83
CA ASP A 114 23.13 0.48 -8.41
C ASP A 114 23.48 1.97 -8.26
N TYR A 115 22.49 2.86 -8.28
CA TYR A 115 22.68 4.29 -7.97
C TYR A 115 23.25 4.49 -6.57
N GLU A 116 22.67 3.83 -5.56
CA GLU A 116 23.15 3.88 -4.17
C GLU A 116 24.57 3.32 -4.07
N GLN A 117 24.83 2.18 -4.70
CA GLN A 117 26.15 1.53 -4.67
C GLN A 117 27.22 2.38 -5.38
N PHE A 118 26.89 2.99 -6.51
CA PHE A 118 27.80 3.86 -7.24
C PHE A 118 28.10 5.15 -6.46
N GLY A 119 27.07 5.81 -5.92
CA GLY A 119 27.23 7.01 -5.08
C GLY A 119 28.03 6.73 -3.81
N SER A 120 27.71 5.64 -3.09
CA SER A 120 28.39 5.25 -1.83
C SER A 120 29.86 4.87 -2.00
N THR A 121 30.31 4.60 -3.22
CA THR A 121 31.73 4.33 -3.52
C THR A 121 32.41 5.51 -4.20
N CYS A 122 31.73 6.66 -4.26
CA CYS A 122 32.18 7.88 -4.92
C CYS A 122 32.55 7.65 -6.38
N GLY A 123 31.66 6.96 -7.11
CA GLY A 123 31.88 6.55 -8.49
C GLY A 123 32.91 5.43 -8.61
N ASN A 124 32.82 4.41 -7.75
CA ASN A 124 33.76 3.28 -7.66
C ASN A 124 35.22 3.63 -7.29
N ARG A 125 35.50 4.86 -6.86
CA ARG A 125 36.87 5.29 -6.50
C ARG A 125 37.27 4.84 -5.10
N PHE A 126 36.31 4.74 -4.19
CA PHE A 126 36.52 4.38 -2.78
C PHE A 126 35.57 3.24 -2.38
N PRO A 127 35.88 1.98 -2.71
CA PRO A 127 35.09 0.85 -2.28
C PRO A 127 35.08 0.75 -0.75
N GLY A 128 33.91 0.88 -0.13
CA GLY A 128 33.76 0.88 1.32
C GLY A 128 34.04 2.23 1.99
N ALA A 129 33.74 3.34 1.31
CA ALA A 129 33.81 4.67 1.90
C ALA A 129 33.01 4.74 3.21
N SER A 130 33.67 5.17 4.29
CA SER A 130 33.04 5.43 5.59
C SER A 130 32.77 6.92 5.82
N LEU A 131 33.14 7.76 4.86
CA LEU A 131 33.03 9.21 4.88
C LEU A 131 32.31 9.68 3.60
N ALA A 132 31.82 10.92 3.63
CA ALA A 132 31.23 11.56 2.44
C ALA A 132 32.27 11.70 1.32
N CYS A 133 31.82 11.60 0.08
CA CYS A 133 32.66 11.70 -1.10
C CYS A 133 33.34 13.05 -1.20
N VAL A 134 32.68 14.15 -0.83
CA VAL A 134 33.32 15.47 -0.77
C VAL A 134 34.57 15.49 0.12
N GLN A 135 34.62 14.70 1.19
CA GLN A 135 35.77 14.63 2.10
C GLN A 135 36.88 13.69 1.57
N LEU A 136 36.51 12.66 0.81
CA LEU A 136 37.46 11.69 0.25
C LEU A 136 38.10 12.17 -1.06
N MET A 137 37.30 12.80 -1.92
CA MET A 137 37.72 13.30 -3.23
C MET A 137 38.25 14.73 -3.17
N THR A 138 37.83 15.51 -2.17
CA THR A 138 38.38 16.84 -1.91
C THR A 138 39.07 16.82 -0.54
N PRO A 139 40.31 16.31 -0.45
CA PRO A 139 41.03 16.38 0.80
C PRO A 139 41.16 17.85 1.22
N PRO A 140 40.92 18.17 2.51
CA PRO A 140 41.18 19.52 2.99
C PRO A 140 42.66 19.86 2.77
N PRO A 141 43.02 21.15 2.60
CA PRO A 141 44.42 21.55 2.64
C PRO A 141 45.04 21.03 3.93
N VAL A 142 46.17 20.32 3.82
CA VAL A 142 46.88 19.62 4.92
C VAL A 142 47.42 20.56 6.02
N ASP A 143 47.03 21.83 5.97
CA ASP A 143 47.51 22.90 6.84
C ASP A 143 46.79 22.93 8.20
N GLU A 144 45.67 22.20 8.34
CA GLU A 144 44.87 22.13 9.58
C GLU A 144 45.00 20.81 10.36
N LEU A 145 45.69 19.79 9.84
CA LEU A 145 45.83 18.48 10.54
C LEU A 145 47.05 18.43 11.49
N GLY A 146 47.62 19.58 11.83
CA GLY A 146 48.87 19.71 12.60
C GLY A 146 48.83 20.77 13.70
N LYS A 147 47.67 20.96 14.36
CA LYS A 147 47.58 21.70 15.64
C LYS A 147 46.82 20.90 16.68
#